data_AF-A0A3M1FV81-F1
#
_entry.id   AF-A0A3M1FV81-F1
#
_cell.length_a   1.000
_cell.length_b   1.000
_cell.length_c   1.000
_cell.angle_alpha   90.00
_cell.angle_beta   90.00
_cell.angle_gamma   90.00
#
_symmetry.space_group_name_H-M   'P 1'
#
loop_
_entity.id
_entity.type
_entity.pdbx_description
1 polymer ?
#
loop_
_entity_poly.entity_id
_entity_poly.type
_entity_poly.pdbx_seq_one_letter_code
_entity_poly.pdbx_strand_id
1 'polypeptide(L)'
;SLRFWVSTTSMDTEVEGATVDATPALVYDVARPGVWAQGGLGGLPLFYDLPGERIRVEADQGAYAARGSQGLLLLHLHNESAARAQVVNIRWTWVHYLPWVAVSP
;
A
#
# COMPACT_ATOMS: atom_id res chain seq x y z
N SER A 1 17.40 2.78 -1.57
CA SER A 1 16.39 1.72 -1.75
C SER A 1 16.76 0.48 -0.93
N LEU A 2 15.77 -0.08 -0.24
CA LEU A 2 15.83 -1.36 0.47
C LEU A 2 15.40 -2.48 -0.45
N ARG A 3 16.07 -3.63 -0.41
CA ARG A 3 15.65 -4.86 -1.11
C ARG A 3 15.28 -5.92 -0.07
N PHE A 4 14.14 -6.57 -0.23
CA PHE A 4 13.61 -7.55 0.71
C PHE A 4 12.87 -8.68 -0.02
N TRP A 5 12.62 -9.78 0.65
CA TRP A 5 11.73 -10.85 0.19
C TRP A 5 10.96 -11.38 1.39
N VAL A 6 9.85 -12.07 1.14
CA VAL A 6 9.00 -12.67 2.17
C VAL A 6 8.90 -14.16 1.85
N SER A 7 9.13 -15.00 2.85
CA SER A 7 8.97 -16.45 2.72
C SER A 7 8.02 -16.98 3.78
N THR A 8 7.14 -17.89 3.38
CA THR A 8 6.27 -18.65 4.26
C THR A 8 6.90 -20.02 4.49
N THR A 9 7.06 -20.42 5.74
CA THR A 9 7.58 -21.74 6.09
C THR A 9 6.50 -22.59 6.75
N SER A 10 6.51 -23.89 6.47
CA SER A 10 5.64 -24.86 7.14
C SER A 10 6.16 -25.12 8.54
N MET A 11 5.24 -25.18 9.51
CA MET A 11 5.53 -25.61 10.88
C MET A 11 5.15 -27.08 11.12
N ASP A 12 4.53 -27.75 10.13
CA ASP A 12 3.86 -29.06 10.27
C ASP A 12 4.40 -30.12 9.28
N THR A 13 5.56 -29.86 8.67
CA THR A 13 6.24 -30.85 7.81
C THR A 13 7.34 -31.58 8.58
N GLU A 14 7.64 -32.82 8.19
CA GLU A 14 8.77 -33.62 8.71
C GLU A 14 10.12 -32.89 8.69
N VAL A 15 10.23 -31.88 7.83
CA VAL A 15 11.31 -30.89 7.84
C VAL A 15 10.77 -29.58 8.42
N GLU A 16 11.14 -29.32 9.67
CA GLU A 16 10.87 -28.07 10.36
C GLU A 16 11.45 -26.89 9.56
N GLY A 17 10.63 -25.88 9.28
CA GLY A 17 11.08 -24.67 8.57
C GLY A 17 11.19 -24.80 7.05
N ALA A 18 10.65 -25.86 6.44
CA ALA A 18 10.59 -25.99 4.99
C ALA A 18 9.82 -24.80 4.37
N THR A 19 10.42 -24.14 3.38
CA THR A 19 9.76 -23.01 2.66
C THR A 19 8.61 -23.54 1.83
N VAL A 20 7.40 -23.06 2.11
CA VAL A 20 6.17 -23.35 1.38
C VAL A 20 6.03 -22.41 0.19
N ASP A 21 6.36 -21.14 0.38
CA ASP A 21 6.29 -20.10 -0.65
C ASP A 21 7.29 -18.97 -0.38
N ALA A 22 7.70 -18.27 -1.43
CA ALA A 22 8.55 -17.10 -1.32
C ALA A 22 8.26 -16.09 -2.44
N THR A 23 8.27 -14.81 -2.08
CA THR A 23 8.17 -13.74 -3.07
C THR A 23 9.50 -13.56 -3.82
N PRO A 24 9.47 -13.09 -5.09
CA PRO A 24 10.66 -12.53 -5.71
C PRO A 24 11.20 -11.36 -4.89
N ALA A 25 12.46 -10.98 -5.12
CA ALA A 25 13.04 -9.84 -4.43
C ALA A 25 12.28 -8.54 -4.75
N LEU A 26 11.69 -7.95 -3.72
CA LEU A 26 10.96 -6.69 -3.72
C LEU A 26 11.90 -5.52 -3.40
N VAL A 27 11.58 -4.33 -3.92
CA VAL A 27 12.36 -3.11 -3.71
C VAL A 27 11.47 -2.01 -3.17
N TYR A 28 11.88 -1.41 -2.07
CA TYR A 28 11.24 -0.23 -1.47
C TYR A 28 12.20 0.96 -1.52
N ASP A 29 11.75 2.09 -2.08
CA ASP A 29 12.52 3.34 -2.08
C ASP A 29 11.96 4.31 -1.05
N VAL A 30 12.61 4.37 0.12
CA VAL A 30 12.20 5.21 1.25
C VAL A 30 12.19 6.70 0.87
N ALA A 31 13.08 7.13 -0.04
CA ALA A 31 13.19 8.54 -0.44
C ALA A 31 12.14 8.95 -1.47
N ARG A 32 11.53 7.98 -2.16
CA ARG A 32 10.54 8.19 -3.23
C ARG A 32 9.44 7.12 -3.14
N PRO A 33 8.64 7.14 -2.07
CA PRO A 33 7.55 6.18 -1.93
C PRO A 33 6.46 6.48 -2.97
N GLY A 34 5.90 5.43 -3.58
CA GLY A 34 4.73 5.60 -4.46
C GLY A 34 3.47 6.04 -3.71
N VAL A 35 3.40 5.72 -2.42
CA VAL A 35 2.34 6.16 -1.51
C VAL A 35 2.92 6.39 -0.12
N TRP A 36 2.51 7.48 0.52
CA TRP A 36 2.91 7.84 1.86
C TRP A 36 1.70 8.24 2.71
N ALA A 37 1.43 7.49 3.77
CA ALA A 37 0.36 7.82 4.72
C ALA A 37 0.84 8.89 5.71
N GLN A 38 -0.02 9.87 5.99
CA GLN A 38 0.28 11.01 6.83
C GLN A 38 -0.66 11.13 8.03
N GLY A 39 -0.18 11.77 9.09
CA GLY A 39 -1.02 12.20 10.21
C GLY A 39 -1.33 11.13 11.25
N GLY A 40 -0.55 10.05 11.32
CA GLY A 40 -0.72 9.04 12.35
C GLY A 40 -0.11 9.44 13.71
N LEU A 41 -0.44 8.66 14.74
CA LEU A 41 -0.12 8.91 16.14
C LEU A 41 1.40 8.96 16.37
N GLY A 42 1.87 10.04 16.98
CA GLY A 42 3.30 10.23 17.27
C GLY A 42 4.19 10.27 16.02
N GLY A 43 3.63 10.57 14.85
CA GLY A 43 4.36 10.53 13.57
C GLY A 43 4.56 9.12 13.00
N LEU A 44 4.02 8.09 13.65
CA LEU A 44 3.98 6.73 13.15
C LEU A 44 2.77 6.55 12.23
N PRO A 45 2.77 5.60 11.28
CA PRO A 45 1.61 5.27 10.45
C PRO A 45 0.57 4.46 11.24
N LEU A 46 0.20 4.95 12.42
CA LEU A 46 -0.77 4.35 13.34
C LEU A 46 -1.98 5.27 13.46
N PHE A 47 -3.18 4.72 13.21
CA PHE A 47 -4.42 5.48 13.16
C PHE A 47 -5.47 4.83 14.05
N TYR A 48 -6.38 5.65 14.59
CA TYR A 48 -7.57 5.12 15.25
C TYR A 48 -8.53 4.56 14.21
N ASP A 49 -9.01 3.34 14.44
CA ASP A 49 -9.99 2.69 13.58
C ASP A 49 -11.42 3.09 14.03
N LEU A 50 -11.84 4.29 13.65
CA LEU A 50 -13.14 4.87 14.00
C LEU A 50 -14.03 5.03 12.76
N PRO A 51 -15.37 4.92 12.90
CA PRO A 51 -16.28 5.15 11.80
C PRO A 51 -16.10 6.55 11.19
N GLY A 52 -15.85 6.61 9.87
CA GLY A 52 -15.68 7.86 9.13
C GLY A 52 -14.29 8.49 9.21
N GLU A 53 -13.35 7.86 9.93
CA GLU A 53 -11.97 8.30 9.97
C GLU A 53 -11.33 8.20 8.58
N ARG A 54 -10.43 9.14 8.28
CA ARG A 54 -9.79 9.24 6.96
C ARG A 54 -8.28 9.26 7.10
N ILE A 55 -7.62 8.34 6.41
CA ILE A 55 -6.17 8.33 6.29
C ILE A 55 -5.80 9.23 5.12
N ARG A 56 -5.06 10.31 5.40
CA ARG A 56 -4.50 11.16 4.36
C ARG A 56 -3.28 10.48 3.76
N VAL A 57 -3.21 10.52 2.43
CA VAL A 57 -2.15 9.86 1.67
C VAL A 57 -1.61 10.84 0.62
N GLU A 58 -0.31 10.93 0.53
CA GLU A 58 0.37 11.47 -0.64
C GLU A 58 0.68 10.31 -1.58
N ALA A 59 0.44 10.49 -2.88
CA ALA A 59 0.66 9.45 -3.87
C ALA A 59 1.39 10.01 -5.08
N ASP A 60 2.47 9.35 -5.47
CA ASP A 60 3.22 9.63 -6.70
C ASP A 60 2.88 8.53 -7.71
N GLN A 61 2.14 8.91 -8.75
CA GLN A 61 1.65 7.96 -9.76
C GLN A 61 2.80 7.29 -10.54
N GLY A 62 3.87 8.02 -10.81
CA GLY A 62 5.03 7.52 -11.55
C GLY A 62 5.79 6.48 -10.73
N ALA A 63 6.08 6.79 -9.47
CA ALA A 63 6.72 5.87 -8.54
C ALA A 63 5.82 4.66 -8.23
N TYR A 64 4.51 4.86 -8.08
CA TYR A 64 3.52 3.80 -7.88
C TYR A 64 3.52 2.78 -9.03
N ALA A 65 3.44 3.27 -10.28
CA ALA A 65 3.43 2.42 -11.47
C ALA A 65 4.79 1.74 -11.70
N ALA A 66 5.90 2.48 -11.57
CA ALA A 66 7.26 1.96 -11.80
C ALA A 66 7.67 0.86 -10.81
N ARG A 67 6.99 0.76 -9.66
CA ARG A 67 7.26 -0.25 -8.63
C ARG A 67 6.19 -1.33 -8.55
N GLY A 68 5.22 -1.34 -9.45
CA GLY A 68 4.12 -2.32 -9.43
C GLY A 68 3.36 -2.32 -8.11
N SER A 69 3.23 -1.15 -7.47
CA SER A 69 2.54 -1.03 -6.18
C SER A 69 1.08 -1.42 -6.33
N GLN A 70 0.55 -2.18 -5.36
CA GLN A 70 -0.79 -2.76 -5.43
C GLN A 70 -1.83 -1.98 -4.60
N GLY A 71 -1.39 -1.04 -3.75
CA GLY A 71 -2.26 -0.29 -2.85
C GLY A 71 -1.60 -0.03 -1.51
N LEU A 72 -2.41 0.34 -0.52
CA LEU A 72 -2.01 0.44 0.88
C LEU A 72 -2.45 -0.80 1.64
N LEU A 73 -1.54 -1.38 2.42
CA LEU A 73 -1.87 -2.43 3.37
C LEU A 73 -2.26 -1.80 4.70
N LEU A 74 -3.51 -2.00 5.11
CA LEU A 74 -4.00 -1.68 6.44
C LEU A 74 -3.94 -2.94 7.31
N LEU A 75 -3.41 -2.77 8.52
CA LEU A 75 -3.36 -3.81 9.54
C LEU A 75 -4.20 -3.37 10.73
N HIS A 76 -5.34 -4.02 10.93
CA HIS A 76 -6.24 -3.76 12.06
C HIS A 76 -5.70 -4.53 13.28
N LEU A 77 -5.14 -3.82 14.26
CA LEU A 77 -4.34 -4.40 15.34
C LEU A 77 -5.10 -5.29 16.34
N HIS A 78 -6.44 -5.35 16.27
CA HIS A 78 -7.28 -6.08 17.22
C HIS A 78 -8.38 -6.93 16.57
N ASN A 79 -8.31 -7.18 15.27
CA ASN A 79 -9.31 -7.98 14.56
C ASN A 79 -8.91 -9.47 14.49
N GLU A 80 -9.92 -10.34 14.36
CA GLU A 80 -9.70 -11.76 14.05
C GLU A 80 -8.87 -11.93 12.77
N SER A 81 -8.17 -13.05 12.64
CA SER A 81 -7.19 -13.31 11.58
C SER A 81 -7.69 -12.97 10.17
N ALA A 82 -8.96 -13.24 9.88
CA ALA A 82 -9.57 -12.98 8.56
C ALA A 82 -9.91 -11.49 8.31
N ALA A 83 -10.03 -10.67 9.36
CA ALA A 83 -10.36 -9.25 9.29
C ALA A 83 -9.18 -8.33 9.67
N ARG A 84 -7.97 -8.90 9.80
CA ARG A 84 -6.78 -8.21 10.28
C ARG A 84 -6.04 -7.44 9.20
N ALA A 85 -6.14 -7.87 7.94
CA ALA A 85 -5.43 -7.26 6.82
C ALA A 85 -6.40 -6.83 5.73
N GLN A 86 -6.22 -5.60 5.24
CA GLN A 86 -7.01 -5.05 4.15
C GLN A 86 -6.09 -4.34 3.15
N VAL A 87 -6.26 -4.64 1.87
CA VAL A 87 -5.64 -3.86 0.80
C VAL A 87 -6.61 -2.79 0.34
N VAL A 88 -6.19 -1.53 0.43
CA VAL A 88 -6.94 -0.38 -0.10
C VAL A 88 -6.31 0.04 -1.43
N ASN A 89 -7.10 -0.09 -2.50
CA ASN A 89 -6.68 0.28 -3.85
C ASN A 89 -6.71 1.81 -4.02
N ILE A 90 -5.67 2.36 -4.65
CA ILE A 90 -5.65 3.77 -5.04
C ILE A 90 -6.33 3.93 -6.39
N ARG A 91 -7.32 4.82 -6.46
CA ARG A 91 -8.01 5.16 -7.71
C ARG A 91 -7.48 6.48 -8.26
N TRP A 92 -6.95 6.44 -9.47
CA TRP A 92 -6.47 7.60 -10.20
C TRP A 92 -7.57 8.12 -11.11
N THR A 93 -8.21 9.24 -10.76
CA THR A 93 -9.21 9.88 -11.62
C THR A 93 -8.56 10.97 -12.45
N TRP A 94 -8.44 10.72 -13.76
CA TRP A 94 -8.02 11.73 -14.74
C TRP A 94 -9.15 12.72 -14.96
N VAL A 95 -9.11 13.86 -14.29
CA VAL A 95 -9.97 14.99 -14.68
C VAL A 95 -9.33 15.62 -15.92
N HIS A 96 -9.79 15.24 -17.11
CA HIS A 96 -9.44 15.95 -18.34
C HIS A 96 -10.07 17.34 -18.27
N TYR A 97 -9.28 18.35 -17.92
CA TYR A 97 -9.64 19.73 -18.22
C TYR A 97 -9.54 19.89 -19.74
N LEU A 98 -10.63 19.67 -20.46
CA LEU A 98 -10.74 20.14 -21.83
C LEU A 98 -10.92 21.65 -21.75
N PRO A 99 -9.96 22.48 -22.20
CA PRO A 99 -10.25 23.90 -22.37
C PRO A 99 -11.36 24.01 -23.40
N TRP A 100 -12.52 24.54 -23.01
CA TRP A 100 -13.57 24.89 -23.94
C TRP A 100 -13.00 25.93 -24.92
N VAL A 101 -12.68 25.51 -26.14
CA VAL A 101 -12.55 26.44 -27.26
C VAL A 101 -13.97 26.85 -27.62
N ALA A 102 -14.45 27.91 -26.99
CA ALA A 102 -15.58 28.66 -27.53
C ALA A 102 -15.08 29.34 -28.80
N VAL A 103 -15.34 28.74 -29.96
CA VAL A 103 -15.31 29.48 -31.23
C VAL A 103 -16.48 30.47 -31.18
N SER A 104 -16.16 31.75 -30.99
CA SER A 104 -17.09 32.86 -31.20
C SER A 104 -17.40 33.04 -32.69
N PRO A 105 -18.61 33.53 -33.03
CA PRO A 105 -19.26 33.38 -34.35
C PRO A 105 -18.56 34.09 -35.51
#